data_AF-B7PVU4-F1
#
_entry.id   AF-B7PVU4-F1
#
_cell.length_a   1.000
_cell.length_b   1.000
_cell.length_c   1.000
_cell.angle_alpha   90.00
_cell.angle_beta   90.00
_cell.angle_gamma   90.00
#
_symmetry.space_group_name_H-M   'P 1'
#
loop_
_entity.id
_entity.type
_entity.pdbx_description
1 polymer ?
#
loop_
_entity_poly.entity_id
_entity_poly.type
_entity_poly.pdbx_seq_one_letter_code
_entity_poly.pdbx_strand_id
1 'polypeptide(L)'
;MEEVKVFGCIDKLLTEEDLIILRLDKSCSQPRPDNLTVVSTGYLVSMNQKHFIGCETFLGKQHISSALFAGCSAFDSSKRFEKAAELILRNVRTLVVLHNRNLICDLYSKSEHMTSLVLPHNLRVQTANDSSWSPSKGKSSKLTKLVGTMPAIGIDHLLIDFIPTAQAVHHCPGVRN
;
A
#
# COMPACT_ATOMS: atom_id res chain seq x y z
N MET A 1 -4.43 -13.76 -3.34
CA MET A 1 -4.53 -12.99 -4.60
C MET A 1 -5.97 -12.59 -4.94
N GLU A 2 -6.99 -13.22 -4.34
CA GLU A 2 -8.39 -12.74 -4.42
C GLU A 2 -8.53 -11.25 -4.01
N GLU A 3 -7.69 -10.78 -3.09
CA GLU A 3 -7.64 -9.40 -2.61
C GLU A 3 -7.27 -8.38 -3.69
N VAL A 4 -6.60 -8.83 -4.75
CA VAL A 4 -6.20 -7.97 -5.87
C VAL A 4 -7.31 -7.91 -6.93
N LYS A 5 -8.12 -8.95 -7.04
CA LYS A 5 -9.20 -9.04 -8.05
C LYS A 5 -10.25 -7.93 -7.89
N VAL A 6 -10.42 -7.41 -6.67
CA VAL A 6 -11.32 -6.28 -6.41
C VAL A 6 -10.90 -4.99 -7.13
N PHE A 7 -9.63 -4.89 -7.54
CA PHE A 7 -9.10 -3.75 -8.28
C PHE A 7 -9.04 -3.99 -9.79
N GLY A 8 -9.18 -5.23 -10.25
CA GLY A 8 -9.17 -5.59 -11.66
C GLY A 8 -8.44 -6.89 -11.98
N CYS A 9 -8.09 -7.06 -13.25
CA CYS A 9 -7.32 -8.21 -13.73
C CYS A 9 -5.86 -8.06 -13.30
N ILE A 10 -5.35 -9.03 -12.54
CA ILE A 10 -4.01 -8.97 -11.95
C ILE A 10 -2.91 -8.91 -13.02
N ASP A 11 -3.04 -9.67 -14.10
CA ASP A 11 -2.04 -9.71 -15.17
C ASP A 11 -1.88 -8.36 -15.86
N LYS A 12 -2.96 -7.58 -15.95
CA LYS A 12 -2.92 -6.19 -16.43
C LYS A 12 -2.25 -5.29 -15.40
N LEU A 13 -2.69 -5.36 -14.14
CA LEU A 13 -2.18 -4.53 -13.05
C LEU A 13 -0.68 -4.74 -12.81
N LEU A 14 -0.14 -5.92 -13.08
CA LEU A 14 1.28 -6.23 -13.00
C LEU A 14 2.13 -5.54 -14.07
N THR A 15 1.52 -4.95 -15.11
CA THR A 15 2.25 -4.17 -16.13
C THR A 15 2.07 -2.66 -15.97
N GLU A 16 1.28 -2.23 -14.99
CA GLU A 16 0.97 -0.82 -14.76
C GLU A 16 2.09 -0.12 -13.98
N GLU A 17 2.35 1.13 -14.36
CA GLU A 17 3.28 2.04 -13.71
C GLU A 17 2.55 3.34 -13.36
N ASP A 18 2.94 3.98 -12.26
CA ASP A 18 2.31 5.21 -11.74
C ASP A 18 0.77 5.13 -11.63
N LEU A 19 0.25 3.99 -11.16
CA LEU A 19 -1.18 3.75 -11.01
C LEU A 19 -1.55 3.57 -9.54
N ILE A 20 -2.54 4.33 -9.10
CA ILE A 20 -3.14 4.25 -7.77
C ILE A 20 -4.63 3.98 -7.95
N ILE A 21 -5.13 2.92 -7.32
CA ILE A 21 -6.54 2.58 -7.29
C ILE A 21 -7.01 2.56 -5.84
N LEU A 22 -8.06 3.31 -5.53
CA LEU A 22 -8.66 3.36 -4.20
C LEU A 22 -10.07 2.78 -4.26
N ARG A 23 -10.39 1.96 -3.27
CA ARG A 23 -11.74 1.45 -3.05
C ARG A 23 -12.40 2.24 -1.93
N LEU A 24 -13.48 2.91 -2.30
CA LEU A 24 -14.33 3.67 -1.40
C LEU A 24 -15.41 2.77 -0.79
N ASP A 25 -15.79 3.04 0.44
CA ASP A 25 -16.90 2.36 1.13
C ASP A 25 -18.27 2.83 0.60
N LYS A 26 -18.30 4.04 0.04
CA LYS A 26 -19.47 4.66 -0.58
C LYS A 26 -19.12 5.07 -2.00
N SER A 27 -20.10 5.08 -2.89
CA SER A 27 -19.90 5.57 -4.25
C SER A 27 -19.39 7.00 -4.23
N CYS A 28 -18.39 7.31 -5.06
CA CYS A 28 -17.81 8.64 -5.19
C CYS A 28 -18.89 9.68 -5.53
N SER A 29 -19.20 10.55 -4.58
CA SER A 29 -20.20 11.61 -4.75
C SER A 29 -19.66 12.76 -5.61
N GLN A 30 -20.56 13.44 -6.32
CA GLN A 30 -20.27 14.70 -7.00
C GLN A 30 -20.35 15.89 -6.01
N PRO A 31 -19.61 17.00 -6.24
CA PRO A 31 -18.63 17.20 -7.32
C PRO A 31 -17.30 16.48 -7.03
N ARG A 32 -16.72 15.89 -8.07
CA ARG A 32 -15.43 15.20 -8.00
C ARG A 32 -14.36 15.99 -8.78
N PRO A 33 -13.08 15.90 -8.43
CA PRO A 33 -12.00 16.50 -9.21
C PRO A 33 -11.96 15.92 -10.63
N ASP A 34 -11.68 16.76 -11.64
CA ASP A 34 -11.68 16.36 -13.06
C ASP A 34 -10.68 15.23 -13.38
N ASN A 35 -9.61 15.14 -12.59
CA ASN A 35 -8.51 14.19 -12.80
C ASN A 35 -8.71 12.84 -12.10
N LEU A 36 -9.91 12.60 -11.56
CA LEU A 36 -10.25 11.39 -10.83
C LEU A 36 -11.10 10.48 -11.72
N THR A 37 -10.51 9.38 -12.18
CA THR A 37 -11.23 8.38 -12.99
C THR A 37 -12.03 7.48 -12.07
N VAL A 38 -13.33 7.33 -12.33
CA VAL A 38 -14.20 6.47 -11.52
C VAL A 38 -14.51 5.21 -12.31
N VAL A 39 -14.17 4.05 -11.75
CA VAL A 39 -14.28 2.75 -12.40
C VAL A 39 -15.58 2.04 -12.00
N SER A 40 -16.22 1.43 -13.01
CA SER A 40 -17.31 0.43 -13.11
C SER A 40 -18.44 0.32 -12.09
N THR A 41 -18.52 1.10 -11.01
CA THR A 41 -19.65 1.14 -10.06
C THR A 41 -19.70 2.42 -9.22
N GLY A 42 -18.72 3.33 -9.34
CA GLY A 42 -18.62 4.51 -8.47
C GLY A 42 -17.73 4.30 -7.25
N TYR A 43 -17.41 3.05 -6.88
CA TYR A 43 -16.70 2.71 -5.65
C TYR A 43 -15.19 2.57 -5.84
N LEU A 44 -14.74 2.44 -7.09
CA LEU A 44 -13.32 2.40 -7.41
C LEU A 44 -12.95 3.71 -8.08
N VAL A 45 -11.85 4.29 -7.62
CA VAL A 45 -11.29 5.50 -8.22
C VAL A 45 -9.83 5.22 -8.58
N SER A 46 -9.44 5.54 -9.80
CA SER A 46 -8.09 5.37 -10.30
C SER A 46 -7.49 6.71 -10.71
N MET A 47 -6.19 6.85 -10.45
CA MET A 47 -5.42 8.05 -10.75
C MET A 47 -3.93 7.74 -10.72
N ASN A 48 -3.11 8.69 -11.16
CA ASN A 48 -1.65 8.61 -11.00
C ASN A 48 -1.16 9.35 -9.75
N GLN A 49 0.12 9.24 -9.42
CA GLN A 49 0.71 9.86 -8.23
C GLN A 49 0.51 11.38 -8.19
N LYS A 50 0.69 12.06 -9.33
CA LYS A 50 0.50 13.52 -9.42
C LYS A 50 -0.93 13.92 -9.05
N HIS A 51 -1.92 13.20 -9.58
CA HIS A 51 -3.34 13.46 -9.31
C HIS A 51 -3.74 13.04 -7.90
N PHE A 52 -3.18 11.96 -7.36
CA PHE A 52 -3.38 11.53 -5.98
C PHE A 52 -3.00 12.63 -4.99
N ILE A 53 -1.84 13.24 -5.18
CA ILE A 53 -1.39 14.40 -4.38
C ILE A 53 -2.38 15.57 -4.54
N GLY A 54 -2.76 15.90 -5.79
CA GLY A 54 -3.70 16.98 -6.06
C GLY A 54 -5.10 16.77 -5.46
N CYS A 55 -5.48 15.51 -5.23
CA CYS A 55 -6.78 15.14 -4.68
C CYS A 55 -6.74 14.85 -3.17
N GLU A 56 -5.62 15.08 -2.46
CA GLU A 56 -5.44 14.68 -1.05
C GLU A 56 -6.60 15.14 -0.14
N THR A 57 -7.04 16.39 -0.29
CA THR A 57 -8.11 16.98 0.54
C THR A 57 -9.47 16.36 0.24
N PHE A 58 -9.72 15.98 -1.01
CA PHE A 58 -10.96 15.32 -1.41
C PHE A 58 -10.96 13.87 -0.90
N LEU A 59 -9.87 13.15 -1.13
CA LEU A 59 -9.71 11.74 -0.76
C LEU A 59 -9.66 11.54 0.75
N GLY A 60 -9.04 12.45 1.51
CA GLY A 60 -9.00 12.41 2.97
C GLY A 60 -10.37 12.54 3.64
N LYS A 61 -11.40 12.99 2.93
CA LYS A 61 -12.80 13.02 3.39
C LYS A 61 -13.57 11.74 3.05
N GLN A 62 -13.01 10.89 2.20
CA GLN A 62 -13.64 9.64 1.79
C GLN A 62 -13.28 8.53 2.77
N HIS A 63 -14.22 7.60 2.97
CA HIS A 63 -13.93 6.34 3.64
C HIS A 63 -13.36 5.36 2.62
N ILE A 64 -12.05 5.10 2.72
CA ILE A 64 -11.31 4.23 1.80
C ILE A 64 -11.02 2.91 2.53
N SER A 65 -11.61 1.81 2.07
CA SER A 65 -11.39 0.49 2.69
C SER A 65 -10.11 -0.16 2.22
N SER A 66 -9.75 0.02 0.95
CA SER A 66 -8.60 -0.65 0.33
C SER A 66 -7.89 0.28 -0.66
N ALA A 67 -6.58 0.12 -0.78
CA ALA A 67 -5.77 0.87 -1.73
C ALA A 67 -4.81 -0.06 -2.48
N LEU A 68 -4.58 0.23 -3.75
CA LEU A 68 -3.59 -0.42 -4.60
C LEU A 68 -2.64 0.63 -5.18
N PHE A 69 -1.34 0.38 -5.06
CA PHE A 69 -0.27 1.18 -5.67
C PHE A 69 0.53 0.29 -6.61
N ALA A 70 0.65 0.67 -7.87
CA ALA A 70 1.37 -0.08 -8.89
C ALA A 70 2.42 0.79 -9.58
N GLY A 71 3.69 0.40 -9.47
CA GLY A 71 4.82 1.11 -10.07
C GLY A 71 4.94 2.57 -9.65
N CYS A 72 4.47 2.90 -8.43
CA CYS A 72 4.60 4.25 -7.89
C CYS A 72 6.04 4.51 -7.38
N SER A 73 6.38 5.79 -7.26
CA SER A 73 7.61 6.17 -6.53
C SER A 73 7.51 5.75 -5.06
N ALA A 74 8.64 5.76 -4.36
CA ALA A 74 8.60 5.63 -2.91
C ALA A 74 7.82 6.82 -2.30
N PHE A 75 7.08 6.62 -1.22
CA PHE A 75 6.27 7.63 -0.54
C PHE A 75 7.14 8.77 -0.03
N ASP A 76 8.32 8.45 0.50
CA ASP A 76 9.34 9.40 0.95
C ASP A 76 10.06 10.12 -0.21
N SER A 77 9.81 9.74 -1.47
CA SER A 77 10.42 10.40 -2.63
C SER A 77 10.02 11.88 -2.74
N SER A 78 8.90 12.27 -2.12
CA SER A 78 8.55 13.67 -1.94
C SER A 78 7.66 13.87 -0.71
N LYS A 79 7.88 14.95 0.03
CA LYS A 79 7.06 15.31 1.21
C LYS A 79 5.56 15.41 0.91
N ARG A 80 5.19 15.83 -0.30
CA ARG A 80 3.79 15.94 -0.71
C ARG A 80 3.16 14.57 -0.90
N PHE A 81 3.88 13.64 -1.53
CA PHE A 81 3.38 12.29 -1.72
C PHE A 81 3.27 11.54 -0.40
N GLU A 82 4.30 11.64 0.44
CA GLU A 82 4.31 11.10 1.79
C GLU A 82 3.10 11.55 2.59
N LYS A 83 2.86 12.87 2.66
CA LYS A 83 1.73 13.43 3.41
C LYS A 83 0.37 12.95 2.88
N ALA A 84 0.21 12.90 1.56
CA ALA A 84 -1.02 12.41 0.96
C ALA A 84 -1.23 10.92 1.28
N ALA A 85 -0.16 10.11 1.20
CA ALA A 85 -0.20 8.69 1.56
C ALA A 85 -0.54 8.49 3.03
N GLU A 86 0.09 9.21 3.96
CA GLU A 86 -0.24 9.15 5.39
C GLU A 86 -1.71 9.48 5.67
N LEU A 87 -2.22 10.56 5.07
CA LEU A 87 -3.60 10.99 5.26
C LEU A 87 -4.60 9.92 4.81
N ILE A 88 -4.35 9.34 3.63
CA ILE A 88 -5.27 8.42 2.96
C ILE A 88 -5.14 7.01 3.53
N LEU A 89 -3.92 6.52 3.75
CA LEU A 89 -3.64 5.16 4.24
C LEU A 89 -3.96 4.96 5.71
N ARG A 90 -4.08 6.03 6.50
CA ARG A 90 -4.36 5.94 7.94
C ARG A 90 -5.54 5.01 8.27
N ASN A 91 -6.60 5.04 7.46
CA ASN A 91 -7.82 4.28 7.68
C ASN A 91 -7.97 3.05 6.76
N VAL A 92 -7.00 2.82 5.87
CA VAL A 92 -7.03 1.71 4.92
C VAL A 92 -6.78 0.40 5.66
N ARG A 93 -7.64 -0.60 5.41
CA ARG A 93 -7.50 -1.93 6.02
C ARG A 93 -6.66 -2.86 5.16
N THR A 94 -6.80 -2.75 3.84
CA THR A 94 -6.07 -3.58 2.87
C THR A 94 -5.23 -2.71 1.97
N LEU A 95 -3.91 -2.88 2.02
CA LEU A 95 -2.98 -2.24 1.12
C LEU A 95 -2.40 -3.29 0.17
N VAL A 96 -2.59 -3.08 -1.13
CA VAL A 96 -1.98 -3.86 -2.20
C VAL A 96 -0.89 -3.04 -2.83
N VAL A 97 0.25 -3.66 -3.07
CA VAL A 97 1.39 -2.95 -3.62
C VAL A 97 2.10 -3.80 -4.66
N LEU A 98 2.22 -3.26 -5.87
CA LEU A 98 2.88 -3.86 -7.02
C LEU A 98 4.11 -3.02 -7.38
N HIS A 99 5.26 -3.68 -7.55
CA HIS A 99 6.53 -3.04 -7.96
C HIS A 99 6.95 -1.88 -7.06
N ASN A 100 6.76 -2.04 -5.74
CA ASN A 100 7.01 -0.92 -4.84
C ASN A 100 8.49 -0.63 -4.65
N ARG A 101 8.78 0.66 -4.58
CA ARG A 101 10.10 1.17 -4.19
C ARG A 101 10.19 1.57 -2.72
N ASN A 102 9.06 1.55 -1.99
CA ASN A 102 9.03 1.79 -0.53
C ASN A 102 9.51 0.59 0.27
N LEU A 103 10.06 0.87 1.45
CA LEU A 103 10.31 -0.13 2.48
C LEU A 103 8.98 -0.63 3.07
N ILE A 104 8.87 -1.93 3.34
CA ILE A 104 7.70 -2.52 4.01
C ILE A 104 7.47 -1.83 5.36
N CYS A 105 8.56 -1.43 6.01
CA CYS A 105 8.51 -0.75 7.29
C CYS A 105 7.76 0.59 7.23
N ASP A 106 7.94 1.33 6.14
CA ASP A 106 7.25 2.59 5.92
C ASP A 106 5.77 2.36 5.61
N LEU A 107 5.44 1.25 4.93
CA LEU A 107 4.05 0.90 4.62
C LEU A 107 3.24 0.59 5.87
N TYR A 108 3.82 -0.15 6.83
CA TYR A 108 3.10 -0.48 8.06
C TYR A 108 3.01 0.73 9.01
N SER A 109 4.06 1.56 9.09
CA SER A 109 4.08 2.70 10.02
C SER A 109 3.06 3.78 9.69
N LYS A 110 2.69 3.90 8.40
CA LYS A 110 1.76 4.90 7.87
C LYS A 110 0.29 4.52 8.03
N SER A 111 -0.03 3.32 8.52
CA SER A 111 -1.42 2.88 8.72
C SER A 111 -1.67 2.25 10.09
N GLU A 112 -2.50 2.91 10.89
CA GLU A 112 -2.93 2.44 12.23
C GLU A 112 -4.00 1.34 12.16
N HIS A 113 -4.62 1.17 11.00
CA HIS A 113 -5.77 0.30 10.78
C HIS A 113 -5.53 -0.80 9.74
N MET A 114 -4.36 -0.84 9.12
CA MET A 114 -4.02 -1.87 8.14
C MET A 114 -4.00 -3.25 8.81
N THR A 115 -4.84 -4.14 8.31
CA THR A 115 -4.92 -5.53 8.74
C THR A 115 -4.36 -6.50 7.70
N SER A 116 -4.32 -6.08 6.43
CA SER A 116 -3.81 -6.89 5.32
C SER A 116 -2.85 -6.10 4.44
N LEU A 117 -1.65 -6.64 4.25
CA LEU A 117 -0.67 -6.15 3.28
C LEU A 117 -0.47 -7.23 2.21
N VAL A 118 -0.68 -6.85 0.95
CA VAL A 118 -0.60 -7.77 -0.20
C VAL A 118 0.52 -7.28 -1.11
N LEU A 119 1.50 -8.16 -1.36
CA LEU A 119 2.73 -7.93 -2.11
C LEU A 119 2.86 -8.94 -3.24
N PRO A 120 2.07 -8.82 -4.33
CA PRO A 120 2.10 -9.78 -5.43
C PRO A 120 3.42 -9.81 -6.20
N HIS A 121 4.18 -8.72 -6.20
CA HIS A 121 5.38 -8.56 -7.02
C HIS A 121 6.47 -7.72 -6.35
N ASN A 122 7.68 -7.81 -6.91
CA ASN A 122 8.97 -7.26 -6.48
C ASN A 122 8.90 -6.09 -5.50
N LEU A 123 9.59 -6.26 -4.37
CA LEU A 123 10.00 -5.18 -3.49
C LEU A 123 11.46 -4.80 -3.77
N ARG A 124 11.91 -3.68 -3.20
CA ARG A 124 13.33 -3.32 -3.14
C ARG A 124 14.00 -3.99 -1.94
N VAL A 125 15.25 -4.43 -2.10
CA VAL A 125 16.03 -5.14 -1.06
C VAL A 125 16.10 -4.26 0.18
N GLN A 126 15.65 -4.78 1.32
CA GLN A 126 16.02 -4.19 2.62
C GLN A 126 17.33 -4.80 3.07
N THR A 127 18.42 -4.01 3.07
CA THR A 127 19.67 -4.44 3.70
C THR A 127 19.69 -3.97 5.15
N ALA A 128 20.21 -4.77 6.09
CA ALA A 128 20.31 -4.40 7.51
C ALA A 128 21.09 -3.09 7.77
N ASN A 129 21.83 -2.57 6.79
CA ASN A 129 22.53 -1.30 6.87
C ASN A 129 21.66 -0.07 6.55
N ASP A 130 20.48 -0.25 5.93
CA ASP A 130 19.55 0.84 5.63
C ASP A 130 18.61 1.15 6.82
N SER A 131 18.68 0.37 7.91
CA SER A 131 17.78 0.53 9.05
C SER A 131 18.28 1.56 10.07
N SER A 132 18.15 2.85 9.74
CA SER A 132 17.88 3.88 10.77
C SER A 132 16.43 3.81 11.28
N TRP A 133 15.65 2.86 10.76
CA TRP A 133 14.28 2.61 11.16
C TRP A 133 14.25 2.17 12.62
N SER A 134 13.89 3.11 13.48
CA SER A 134 13.45 2.84 14.84
C SER A 134 11.92 2.68 14.75
N PRO A 135 11.34 1.53 15.15
CA PRO A 135 9.90 1.46 15.31
C PRO A 135 9.48 2.64 16.17
N SER A 136 8.52 3.43 15.71
CA SER A 136 7.95 4.50 16.52
C SER A 136 7.43 3.86 17.80
N LYS A 137 8.17 4.07 18.89
CA LYS A 137 7.88 3.50 20.22
C LYS A 137 6.40 3.76 20.53
N GLY A 138 5.59 2.70 20.51
CA GLY A 138 4.21 2.74 21.00
C GLY A 138 3.07 2.52 19.99
N LYS A 139 3.32 2.35 18.68
CA LYS A 139 2.25 1.97 17.74
C LYS A 139 2.27 0.46 17.47
N SER A 140 1.40 -0.29 18.13
CA SER A 140 1.17 -1.70 17.80
C SER A 140 0.51 -1.79 16.42
N SER A 141 1.17 -2.50 15.50
CA SER A 141 0.60 -2.82 14.19
C SER A 141 -0.65 -3.70 14.36
N LYS A 142 -1.70 -3.43 13.59
CA LYS A 142 -2.89 -4.28 13.48
C LYS A 142 -2.81 -5.27 12.32
N LEU A 143 -1.65 -5.34 11.66
CA LEU A 143 -1.42 -6.23 10.54
C LEU A 143 -1.56 -7.68 11.03
N THR A 144 -2.52 -8.39 10.47
CA THR A 144 -2.81 -9.80 10.80
C THR A 144 -2.57 -10.71 9.62
N LYS A 145 -2.41 -10.15 8.42
CA LYS A 145 -2.29 -10.88 7.16
C LYS A 145 -1.24 -10.24 6.26
N LEU A 146 -0.24 -11.02 5.87
CA LEU A 146 0.75 -10.68 4.86
C LEU A 146 0.64 -11.73 3.74
N VAL A 147 0.41 -11.29 2.51
CA VAL A 147 0.25 -12.19 1.36
C VAL A 147 1.17 -11.73 0.25
N GLY A 148 2.02 -12.60 -0.28
CA GLY A 148 2.86 -12.26 -1.43
C GLY A 148 3.44 -13.49 -2.11
N THR A 149 4.08 -13.28 -3.26
CA THR A 149 4.84 -14.34 -3.95
C THR A 149 6.20 -14.53 -3.26
N MET A 150 6.78 -15.75 -3.31
CA MET A 150 8.08 -16.06 -2.67
C MET A 150 9.18 -14.99 -2.95
N PRO A 151 9.35 -14.48 -4.18
CA PRO A 151 10.29 -13.38 -4.45
C PRO A 151 9.89 -12.05 -3.81
N ALA A 152 8.60 -11.78 -3.67
CA ALA A 152 8.10 -10.56 -3.02
C ALA A 152 8.13 -10.63 -1.48
N ILE A 153 8.14 -11.84 -0.90
CA ILE A 153 8.27 -12.07 0.55
C ILE A 153 9.67 -12.52 0.99
N GLY A 154 10.63 -12.63 0.05
CA GLY A 154 12.04 -12.84 0.34
C GLY A 154 12.52 -14.29 0.52
N ILE A 155 11.84 -15.31 -0.03
CA ILE A 155 12.42 -16.66 -0.08
C ILE A 155 13.26 -16.80 -1.37
N ASP A 156 14.47 -17.35 -1.25
CA ASP A 156 15.58 -17.40 -2.24
C ASP A 156 16.55 -16.20 -2.26
N HIS A 157 16.89 -15.64 -1.09
CA HIS A 157 17.97 -14.65 -0.90
C HIS A 157 17.81 -13.32 -1.66
N LEU A 158 16.63 -13.04 -2.19
CA LEU A 158 16.26 -11.77 -2.80
C LEU A 158 15.13 -11.18 -1.97
N LEU A 159 15.46 -10.24 -1.07
CA LEU A 159 14.73 -8.98 -0.81
C LEU A 159 14.24 -8.65 0.61
N ILE A 160 14.26 -9.56 1.57
CA ILE A 160 14.03 -9.17 2.98
C ILE A 160 15.02 -9.94 3.86
N ASP A 161 15.91 -9.22 4.54
CA ASP A 161 16.77 -9.83 5.55
C ASP A 161 15.89 -10.50 6.63
N PHE A 162 16.38 -11.60 7.22
CA PHE A 162 15.61 -12.41 8.17
C PHE A 162 15.03 -11.57 9.31
N ILE A 163 15.71 -10.47 9.68
CA ILE A 163 15.33 -9.57 10.77
C ILE A 163 14.05 -8.78 10.46
N PRO A 164 13.92 -7.98 9.38
CA PRO A 164 12.67 -7.31 9.04
C PRO A 164 11.49 -8.25 8.80
N THR A 165 11.70 -9.44 8.21
CA THR A 165 10.64 -10.47 8.10
C THR A 165 10.27 -11.03 9.46
N ALA A 166 11.24 -11.41 10.29
CA ALA A 166 10.99 -11.92 11.63
C ALA A 166 10.35 -10.85 12.53
N GLN A 167 10.69 -9.56 12.37
CA GLN A 167 10.06 -8.45 13.06
C GLN A 167 8.63 -8.21 12.57
N ALA A 168 8.39 -8.27 11.26
CA ALA A 168 7.04 -8.22 10.72
C ALA A 168 6.18 -9.38 11.25
N VAL A 169 6.70 -10.61 11.21
CA VAL A 169 6.02 -11.80 11.77
C VAL A 169 5.82 -11.67 13.28
N HIS A 170 6.83 -11.21 14.03
CA HIS A 170 6.75 -11.02 15.48
C HIS A 170 5.70 -9.94 15.84
N HIS A 171 5.58 -8.89 15.04
CA HIS A 171 4.59 -7.82 15.24
C HIS A 171 3.23 -8.12 14.60
N CYS A 172 3.08 -9.25 13.90
CA CYS A 172 1.85 -9.68 13.25
C CYS A 172 1.43 -11.07 13.74
N PRO A 173 0.64 -11.18 14.83
CA PRO A 173 0.30 -12.47 15.46
C PRO A 173 -0.49 -13.46 14.58
N GLY A 174 -0.95 -13.01 13.40
CA GLY A 174 -1.70 -13.83 12.43
C GLY A 174 -0.87 -14.41 11.28
N VAL A 175 0.41 -14.05 11.15
CA VAL A 175 1.28 -14.60 10.08
C VAL A 175 1.76 -15.98 10.51
N ARG A 176 1.01 -17.02 10.13
CA ARG A 176 1.43 -18.42 10.26
C ARG A 176 2.04 -18.86 8.93
N ASN A 177 3.23 -19.46 9.01
CA ASN A 177 3.88 -20.16 7.89
C ASN A 177 2.96 -21.24 7.30
#